data_AF-A0A961M1L1-F1
#
_entry.id   AF-A0A961M1L1-F1
#
_cell.length_a   1.000
_cell.length_b   1.000
_cell.length_c   1.000
_cell.angle_alpha   90.00
_cell.angle_beta   90.00
_cell.angle_gamma   90.00
#
_symmetry.space_group_name_H-M   'P 1'
#
loop_
_entity.id
_entity.type
_entity.pdbx_description
1 polymer ?
#
loop_
_entity_poly.entity_id
_entity_poly.type
_entity_poly.pdbx_seq_one_letter_code
_entity_poly.pdbx_strand_id
1 'polypeptide(L)'
;KNKAKNAQEAHECIRPTDMGADPESLSLHEGDQRKLYELIWKRTIACQMESARLERTTAEIGSKDGQVGLRATGQVVLFDGFLKVYEEGRDDEEGDEGRLPQLNQGEGVAKRRITPE
;
A
#
# COMPACT_ATOMS: atom_id res chain seq x y z
N LYS A 1 -11.57 16.84 5.19
CA LYS A 1 -12.14 18.13 4.76
C LYS A 1 -11.00 19.09 4.41
N ASN A 2 -10.63 19.15 3.14
CA ASN A 2 -9.58 20.05 2.67
C ASN A 2 -10.22 21.41 2.38
N LYS A 3 -10.05 22.38 3.26
CA LYS A 3 -10.64 23.73 3.07
C LYS A 3 -9.58 24.57 2.37
N ALA A 4 -9.72 24.73 1.05
CA ALA A 4 -8.85 25.62 0.27
C ALA A 4 -9.02 27.07 0.77
N LYS A 5 -7.90 27.75 1.03
CA LYS A 5 -7.86 29.09 1.65
C LYS A 5 -8.43 30.20 0.75
N ASN A 6 -8.55 29.95 -0.57
CA ASN A 6 -9.26 30.75 -1.56
C ASN A 6 -10.22 29.84 -2.34
N ALA A 7 -11.42 29.63 -1.80
CA ALA A 7 -12.45 28.79 -2.42
C ALA A 7 -13.07 29.39 -3.71
N GLN A 8 -12.62 30.57 -4.15
CA GLN A 8 -13.17 31.28 -5.31
C GLN A 8 -12.56 30.86 -6.65
N GLU A 9 -11.41 30.17 -6.69
CA GLU A 9 -10.73 29.82 -7.95
C GLU A 9 -10.56 28.30 -8.19
N ALA A 10 -10.64 27.47 -7.14
CA ALA A 10 -10.45 26.02 -7.24
C ALA A 10 -11.78 25.28 -7.01
N HIS A 11 -12.50 24.99 -8.10
CA HIS A 11 -13.80 24.33 -8.07
C HIS A 11 -13.73 22.80 -8.13
N GLU A 12 -12.56 22.25 -8.46
CA GLU A 12 -12.38 20.82 -8.75
C GLU A 12 -10.94 20.34 -8.49
N CYS A 13 -10.78 19.05 -8.16
CA CYS A 13 -9.48 18.38 -8.09
C CYS A 13 -8.88 18.21 -9.50
N ILE A 14 -7.56 18.08 -9.61
CA ILE A 14 -6.92 17.70 -10.88
C ILE A 14 -7.33 16.27 -11.21
N ARG A 15 -8.00 16.08 -12.34
CA ARG A 15 -8.50 14.81 -12.86
C ARG A 15 -8.59 14.85 -14.39
N PRO A 16 -8.72 13.70 -15.07
CA PRO A 16 -9.09 13.67 -16.48
C PRO A 16 -10.42 14.41 -16.72
N THR A 17 -10.49 15.12 -17.85
CA THR A 17 -11.74 15.74 -18.31
C THR A 17 -12.72 14.68 -18.81
N ASP A 18 -12.22 13.64 -19.46
CA ASP A 18 -12.93 12.41 -19.85
C ASP A 18 -12.26 11.21 -19.19
N MET A 19 -13.05 10.39 -18.49
CA MET A 19 -12.58 9.18 -17.81
C MET A 19 -12.36 8.01 -18.79
N GLY A 20 -13.04 8.02 -19.94
CA GLY A 20 -12.90 7.01 -20.98
C GLY A 20 -11.67 7.19 -21.88
N ALA A 21 -11.01 8.34 -21.79
CA ALA A 21 -9.74 8.59 -22.45
C ALA A 21 -8.61 7.89 -21.70
N ASP A 22 -8.38 6.61 -21.99
CA ASP A 22 -7.25 5.90 -21.39
C ASP A 22 -5.91 6.48 -21.88
N PRO A 23 -4.83 6.43 -21.07
CA PRO A 23 -3.54 7.01 -21.43
C PRO A 23 -2.92 6.50 -22.74
N GLU A 24 -3.29 5.29 -23.20
CA GLU A 24 -2.79 4.70 -24.45
C GLU A 24 -3.57 5.20 -25.68
N SER A 25 -4.87 5.49 -25.52
CA SER A 25 -5.73 6.06 -26.57
C SER A 25 -5.38 7.50 -26.93
N LEU A 26 -4.71 8.22 -26.04
CA LEU A 26 -4.32 9.61 -26.27
C LEU A 26 -3.05 9.67 -27.11
N SER A 27 -3.11 10.42 -28.22
CA SER A 27 -1.95 10.73 -29.06
C SER A 27 -1.06 11.80 -28.42
N LEU A 28 -0.58 11.57 -27.19
CA LEU A 28 0.38 12.43 -26.52
C LEU A 28 1.79 12.14 -27.07
N HIS A 29 2.30 13.07 -27.87
CA HIS A 29 3.59 12.92 -28.55
C HIS A 29 4.80 13.13 -27.62
N GLU A 30 4.60 13.76 -26.46
CA GLU A 30 5.65 14.00 -25.46
C GLU A 30 5.55 13.01 -24.30
N GLY A 31 6.66 12.31 -24.02
CA GLY A 31 6.69 11.22 -23.04
C GLY A 31 6.33 11.65 -21.61
N ASP A 32 6.73 12.86 -21.19
CA ASP A 32 6.48 13.34 -19.83
C ASP A 32 5.03 13.80 -19.64
N GLN A 33 4.40 14.37 -20.68
CA GLN A 33 2.96 14.68 -20.65
C GLN A 33 2.13 13.40 -20.48
N ARG A 34 2.51 12.33 -21.19
CA ARG A 34 1.85 11.03 -21.06
C ARG A 34 2.00 10.44 -19.66
N LYS A 35 3.21 10.45 -19.08
CA LYS A 35 3.45 9.96 -17.71
C LYS A 35 2.66 10.75 -16.67
N LEU A 36 2.61 12.08 -16.82
CA LEU A 36 1.85 12.94 -15.92
C LEU A 36 0.35 12.68 -16.05
N TYR A 37 -0.16 12.55 -17.27
CA TYR A 37 -1.56 12.20 -17.52
C TYR A 37 -1.90 10.84 -16.93
N GLU A 38 -1.07 9.82 -17.17
CA GLU A 38 -1.23 8.47 -16.62
C GLU A 38 -1.27 8.48 -15.09
N LEU A 39 -0.40 9.25 -14.44
CA LEU A 39 -0.39 9.41 -12.98
C LEU A 39 -1.71 10.03 -12.48
N ILE A 40 -2.18 11.10 -13.12
CA ILE A 40 -3.44 11.78 -12.79
C ILE A 40 -4.63 10.84 -13.01
N TRP A 41 -4.64 10.10 -14.14
CA TRP A 41 -5.69 9.17 -14.50
C TRP A 41 -5.78 8.01 -13.49
N LYS A 42 -4.65 7.34 -13.20
CA LYS A 42 -4.58 6.25 -12.21
C LYS A 42 -5.06 6.71 -10.83
N ARG A 43 -4.62 7.89 -10.38
CA ARG A 43 -5.03 8.45 -9.09
C ARG A 43 -6.53 8.79 -9.04
N THR A 44 -7.10 9.25 -10.15
CA THR A 44 -8.54 9.55 -10.24
C THR A 44 -9.38 8.28 -10.22
N ILE A 45 -8.98 7.24 -10.93
CA ILE A 45 -9.68 5.94 -10.90
C ILE A 45 -9.57 5.32 -9.50
N ALA A 46 -8.36 5.28 -8.94
CA ALA A 46 -8.11 4.72 -7.62
C ALA A 46 -8.95 5.36 -6.51
N CYS A 47 -9.24 6.66 -6.58
CA CYS A 47 -10.04 7.33 -5.56
C CYS A 47 -11.54 6.94 -5.57
N GLN A 48 -12.00 6.30 -6.66
CA GLN A 48 -13.35 5.75 -6.77
C GLN A 48 -13.41 4.24 -6.48
N MET A 49 -12.26 3.60 -6.28
CA MET A 49 -12.16 2.16 -5.99
C MET A 49 -12.36 1.86 -4.50
N GLU A 50 -12.70 0.61 -4.21
CA GLU A 50 -12.75 0.08 -2.85
C GLU A 50 -11.37 0.15 -2.17
N SER A 51 -11.36 0.34 -0.85
CA SER A 51 -10.12 0.35 -0.08
C SER A 51 -9.42 -1.00 -0.11
N ALA A 52 -8.08 -0.98 -0.11
CA ALA A 52 -7.29 -2.18 0.14
C ALA A 52 -7.60 -2.76 1.53
N ARG A 53 -7.57 -4.08 1.65
CA ARG A 53 -7.73 -4.79 2.94
C ARG A 53 -6.45 -5.54 3.21
N LEU A 54 -5.85 -5.24 4.36
CA LEU A 54 -4.61 -5.86 4.82
C LEU A 54 -4.87 -6.56 6.15
N GLU A 55 -4.29 -7.73 6.33
CA GLU A 55 -4.27 -8.44 7.59
C GLU A 55 -2.89 -8.28 8.21
N ARG A 56 -2.85 -7.78 9.45
CA ARG A 56 -1.62 -7.67 10.23
C ARG A 56 -1.61 -8.75 11.31
N THR A 57 -0.54 -9.53 11.34
CA THR A 57 -0.30 -10.56 12.35
C THR A 57 0.85 -10.12 13.25
N THR A 58 0.64 -10.14 14.57
CA THR A 58 1.69 -9.92 15.56
C THR A 58 1.90 -11.20 16.35
N ALA A 59 3.13 -11.73 16.34
CA ALA A 59 3.54 -12.88 17.11
C ALA A 59 4.43 -12.45 18.27
N GLU A 60 4.08 -12.87 19.49
CA GLU A 60 4.89 -12.68 20.68
C GLU A 60 5.48 -14.02 21.10
N ILE A 61 6.81 -14.06 21.24
CA ILE A 61 7.59 -15.27 21.50
C ILE A 61 8.35 -15.08 22.81
N GLY A 62 7.94 -15.82 23.84
CA GLY A 62 8.60 -15.82 25.14
C GLY A 62 9.66 -16.92 25.27
N SER A 63 10.74 -16.64 26.01
CA SER A 63 11.67 -17.68 26.48
C SER A 63 11.01 -18.56 27.55
N LYS A 64 11.51 -19.79 27.71
CA LYS A 64 10.96 -20.76 28.69
C LYS A 64 11.03 -20.27 30.14
N ASP A 65 12.03 -19.47 30.46
CA ASP A 65 12.22 -18.86 31.78
C ASP A 65 11.45 -17.55 31.96
N GLY A 66 10.74 -17.08 30.93
CA GLY A 66 9.95 -15.85 30.95
C GLY A 66 10.77 -14.55 30.99
N GLN A 67 12.10 -14.62 30.85
CA GLN A 67 12.98 -13.45 30.98
C GLN A 67 13.12 -12.64 29.68
N VAL A 68 12.87 -13.27 28.53
CA VAL A 68 13.06 -12.66 27.21
C VAL A 68 11.75 -12.74 26.41
N GLY A 69 11.34 -11.61 25.85
CA GLY A 69 10.24 -11.52 24.90
C GLY A 69 10.75 -11.03 23.55
N LEU A 70 10.37 -11.71 22.47
CA LEU A 70 10.58 -11.29 21.10
C LEU A 70 9.22 -10.99 20.46
N ARG A 71 9.18 -10.00 19.57
CA ARG A 71 7.99 -9.66 18.80
C ARG A 71 8.33 -9.70 17.32
N ALA A 72 7.49 -10.36 16.54
CA ALA A 72 7.51 -10.31 15.09
C ALA A 72 6.15 -9.80 14.61
N THR A 73 6.17 -8.95 13.59
CA THR A 73 4.96 -8.45 12.94
C THR A 73 5.07 -8.78 11.46
N GLY A 74 4.00 -9.29 10.88
CA GLY A 74 3.86 -9.44 9.44
C GLY A 74 2.55 -8.87 8.95
N GLN A 75 2.50 -8.59 7.66
CA GLN A 75 1.31 -8.09 7.01
C GLN A 75 1.11 -8.83 5.69
N VAL A 76 -0.15 -9.12 5.35
CA VAL A 76 -0.53 -9.72 4.07
C VAL A 76 -1.69 -8.92 3.48
N VAL A 77 -1.68 -8.72 2.16
CA VAL A 77 -2.80 -8.09 1.45
C VAL A 77 -3.89 -9.15 1.21
N LEU A 78 -5.08 -8.92 1.77
CA LEU A 78 -6.24 -9.78 1.54
C LEU A 78 -7.03 -9.38 0.30
N PHE A 79 -6.99 -8.08 -0.02
CA PHE A 79 -7.66 -7.50 -1.19
C PHE A 79 -6.96 -6.21 -1.59
N ASP A 80 -6.49 -6.13 -2.82
CA ASP A 80 -5.67 -5.01 -3.30
C ASP A 80 -6.45 -3.69 -3.36
N GLY A 81 -7.76 -3.74 -3.64
CA GLY A 81 -8.58 -2.54 -3.80
C GLY A 81 -7.95 -1.56 -4.79
N PHE A 82 -7.87 -0.28 -4.41
CA PHE A 82 -7.26 0.77 -5.21
C PHE A 82 -5.76 0.56 -5.52
N LEU A 83 -5.02 -0.22 -4.71
CA LEU A 83 -3.58 -0.46 -4.92
C LEU A 83 -3.30 -1.12 -6.26
N LYS A 84 -4.25 -1.92 -6.77
CA LYS A 84 -4.13 -2.57 -8.09
C LYS A 84 -3.90 -1.59 -9.25
N VAL A 85 -4.36 -0.35 -9.11
CA VAL A 85 -4.29 0.66 -10.18
C VAL A 85 -3.33 1.80 -9.82
N TYR A 86 -3.14 2.07 -8.53
CA TYR A 86 -2.31 3.17 -8.07
C TYR A 86 -1.62 2.83 -6.74
N GLU A 87 -0.29 2.81 -6.77
CA GLU A 87 0.56 2.74 -5.58
C GLU A 87 1.34 4.06 -5.47
N GLU A 88 1.26 4.69 -4.31
CA GLU A 88 1.84 6.02 -4.09
C GLU A 88 3.33 5.89 -3.72
N GLY A 89 4.23 6.00 -4.70
CA GLY A 89 5.62 6.43 -4.49
C GLY A 89 6.48 5.62 -3.52
N ARG A 90 6.26 4.32 -3.38
CA ARG A 90 7.20 3.41 -2.72
C ARG A 90 7.50 2.23 -3.65
N ASP A 91 8.77 2.09 -4.02
CA ASP A 91 9.32 0.95 -4.76
C ASP A 91 9.39 -0.33 -3.91
N ASP A 92 8.96 -0.28 -2.64
CA ASP A 92 8.90 -1.45 -1.76
C ASP A 92 7.55 -2.14 -1.96
N GLU A 93 7.59 -3.28 -2.65
CA GLU A 93 6.47 -4.20 -2.87
C GLU A 93 5.75 -4.53 -1.54
N GLU A 94 4.67 -3.81 -1.23
CA GLU A 94 3.82 -4.05 -0.04
C GLU A 94 3.09 -5.41 -0.07
N GLY A 95 3.29 -6.21 -1.13
CA GLY A 95 2.60 -7.47 -1.35
C GLY A 95 2.82 -8.51 -0.25
N ASP A 96 3.95 -8.47 0.46
CA ASP A 96 4.25 -9.41 1.56
C ASP A 96 5.40 -8.90 2.46
N GLU A 97 5.30 -7.68 2.99
CA GLU A 97 6.28 -7.19 3.98
C GLU A 97 6.23 -8.02 5.28
N GLY A 98 7.32 -8.75 5.54
CA GLY A 98 7.47 -9.50 6.79
C GLY A 98 6.44 -10.61 6.99
N ARG A 99 5.89 -11.18 5.90
CA ARG A 99 4.90 -12.27 5.95
C ARG A 99 5.30 -13.32 6.98
N LEU A 100 4.45 -13.51 7.97
CA LEU A 100 4.64 -14.56 8.95
C LEU A 100 4.10 -15.89 8.40
N PRO A 101 4.74 -17.02 8.74
CA PRO A 101 4.14 -18.32 8.48
C PRO A 101 2.83 -18.48 9.26
N GLN A 102 2.06 -19.51 8.95
CA GLN A 102 0.94 -19.89 9.80
C GLN A 102 1.46 -20.27 11.19
N LEU A 103 0.91 -19.65 12.23
CA LEU A 103 1.32 -19.85 13.63
C LEU A 103 0.12 -20.27 14.46
N ASN A 104 0.34 -21.15 15.43
CA ASN A 104 -0.67 -21.51 16.44
C ASN A 104 -0.22 -21.07 17.84
N GLN A 105 -1.18 -20.73 18.70
CA GLN A 105 -0.87 -20.41 20.09
C GLN A 105 -0.27 -21.64 20.79
N GLY A 106 0.84 -21.44 21.50
CA GLY A 106 1.57 -22.50 22.20
C GLY A 106 2.46 -23.36 21.28
N GLU A 107 2.56 -23.03 20.00
CA GLU A 107 3.47 -23.70 19.08
C GLU A 107 4.93 -23.49 19.52
N GLY A 108 5.67 -24.59 19.61
CA GLY A 108 7.08 -24.55 19.96
C GLY A 108 7.92 -24.03 18.79
N VAL A 109 8.64 -22.94 18.99
CA VAL A 109 9.55 -22.37 17.98
C VAL A 109 11.01 -22.72 18.27
N ALA A 110 11.76 -23.05 17.23
CA ALA A 110 13.17 -23.38 17.35
C ALA A 110 14.05 -22.13 17.30
N LYS A 111 14.89 -21.92 18.32
CA LYS A 111 15.96 -20.91 18.28
C LYS A 111 17.02 -21.34 17.26
N ARG A 112 17.15 -20.61 16.15
CA ARG A 112 18.16 -20.88 15.12
C ARG A 112 19.44 -20.07 15.33
N ARG A 113 19.31 -18.75 15.40
CA ARG A 113 20.44 -17.82 15.56
C ARG A 113 19.99 -16.63 16.40
N ILE A 114 20.90 -16.13 17.24
CA ILE A 114 20.78 -14.82 17.88
C ILE A 114 21.93 -13.99 17.31
N THR A 115 21.61 -12.81 16.80
CA THR A 115 22.60 -11.81 16.42
C THR A 115 22.53 -10.72 17.48
N PRO A 116 23.44 -10.70 18.48
CA PRO A 116 23.72 -9.46 19.20
C PRO A 116 24.27 -8.47 18.17
N GLU A 117 23.94 -7.18 18.29
CA GLU A 117 24.60 -6.17 17.46
C GLU A 117 26.13 -6.30 17.49
#